data_AF-A0A939A5U0-F1
#
_entry.id   AF-A0A939A5U0-F1
#
_cell.length_a   1.000
_cell.length_b   1.000
_cell.length_c   1.000
_cell.angle_alpha   90.00
_cell.angle_beta   90.00
_cell.angle_gamma   90.00
#
_symmetry.space_group_name_H-M   'P 1'
#
loop_
_entity.id
_entity.type
_entity.pdbx_description
1 polymer ?
#
loop_
_entity_poly.entity_id
_entity_poly.type
_entity_poly.pdbx_seq_one_letter_code
_entity_poly.pdbx_strand_id
1 'polypeptide(L)'
;MAEINRAITELHLESLPDDQVLAVCDMQMKSQQQEVFSEFLARHREGQLNDAEIRQLDELMQVYRSGLVSKAKALKVSVKRGLKPTLNQ
;
A
#
# COMPACT_ATOMS: atom_id res chain seq x y z
N MET A 1 -19.08 -0.28 7.83
CA MET A 1 -17.77 -0.05 8.49
C MET A 1 -16.62 0.27 7.53
N ALA A 2 -16.51 -0.37 6.35
CA ALA A 2 -15.39 -0.13 5.42
C ALA A 2 -15.30 1.30 4.83
N GLU A 3 -16.43 1.96 4.58
CA GLU A 3 -16.46 3.30 3.98
C GLU A 3 -15.99 4.40 4.94
N ILE A 4 -16.31 4.26 6.24
CA ILE A 4 -15.91 5.20 7.28
C ILE A 4 -14.38 5.19 7.45
N ASN A 5 -13.76 4.01 7.49
CA ASN A 5 -12.29 3.90 7.55
C ASN A 5 -11.61 4.48 6.30
N ARG A 6 -12.23 4.32 5.11
CA ARG A 6 -11.70 4.92 3.87
C ARG A 6 -11.71 6.44 3.93
N ALA A 7 -12.83 7.04 4.34
CA ALA A 7 -13.01 8.49 4.43
C ALA A 7 -12.15 9.14 5.53
N ILE A 8 -12.00 8.49 6.69
CA ILE A 8 -11.15 8.98 7.79
C ILE A 8 -9.68 9.02 7.36
N THR A 9 -9.21 8.01 6.63
CA THR A 9 -7.82 7.99 6.12
C THR A 9 -7.59 9.05 5.03
N GLU A 10 -8.60 9.34 4.20
CA GLU A 10 -8.50 10.40 3.18
C GLU A 10 -8.47 11.80 3.79
N LEU A 11 -9.35 12.08 4.75
CA LEU A 11 -9.34 13.35 5.49
C LEU A 11 -8.03 13.57 6.24
N HIS A 12 -7.44 12.50 6.78
CA HIS A 12 -6.13 12.58 7.43
C HIS A 12 -5.02 12.93 6.43
N LEU A 13 -5.03 12.35 5.23
CA LEU A 13 -4.04 12.66 4.19
C LEU A 13 -4.18 14.10 3.66
N GLU A 14 -5.39 14.64 3.57
CA GLU A 14 -5.63 16.02 3.14
C GLU A 14 -5.15 17.08 4.17
N SER A 15 -4.94 16.72 5.43
CA SER A 15 -4.40 17.61 6.46
C SER A 15 -2.90 17.45 6.68
N LEU A 16 -2.26 16.41 6.13
CA LEU A 16 -0.81 16.23 6.23
C LEU A 16 -0.05 17.32 5.47
N PRO A 17 1.12 17.75 5.96
CA PRO A 17 2.09 18.55 5.22
C PRO A 17 2.54 17.89 3.90
N ASP A 18 2.98 18.70 2.95
CA ASP A 18 3.32 18.26 1.59
C ASP A 18 4.46 17.23 1.56
N ASP A 19 5.48 17.40 2.39
CA ASP A 19 6.60 16.45 2.55
C ASP A 19 6.12 15.08 3.05
N GLN A 20 5.16 15.06 3.98
CA GLN A 20 4.58 13.82 4.47
C GLN A 20 3.67 13.16 3.43
N VAL A 21 2.89 13.93 2.66
CA VAL A 21 2.10 13.40 1.53
C VAL A 21 3.03 12.77 0.47
N LEU A 22 4.15 13.42 0.16
CA LEU A 22 5.15 12.89 -0.77
C LEU A 22 5.81 11.62 -0.21
N ALA A 23 6.15 11.58 1.08
CA ALA A 23 6.70 10.38 1.72
C ALA A 23 5.73 9.18 1.62
N VAL A 24 4.42 9.41 1.78
CA VAL A 24 3.41 8.34 1.58
C VAL A 24 3.30 7.93 0.11
N CYS A 25 3.47 8.85 -0.85
CA CYS A 25 3.51 8.50 -2.28
C CYS A 25 4.68 7.55 -2.59
N ASP A 26 5.80 7.70 -1.91
CA ASP A 26 7.01 6.91 -2.15
C ASP A 26 7.10 5.67 -1.26
N MET A 27 6.11 5.46 -0.37
CA MET A 27 6.02 4.30 0.51
C MET A 27 6.00 3.00 -0.30
N GLN A 28 6.78 2.03 0.19
CA GLN A 28 6.89 0.68 -0.34
C GLN A 28 6.86 -0.30 0.82
N MET A 29 6.47 -1.55 0.53
CA MET A 29 6.72 -2.65 1.47
C MET A 29 8.22 -2.73 1.75
N LYS A 30 8.60 -3.05 3.01
CA LYS A 30 10.01 -3.20 3.37
C LYS A 30 10.66 -4.28 2.51
N SER A 31 11.90 -4.08 2.08
CA SER A 31 12.59 -5.01 1.16
C SER A 31 12.57 -6.46 1.63
N GLN A 32 12.84 -6.71 2.91
CA GLN A 32 12.76 -8.07 3.47
C GLN A 32 11.34 -8.67 3.40
N GLN A 33 10.30 -7.87 3.66
CA GLN A 33 8.92 -8.33 3.53
C GLN A 33 8.54 -8.58 2.07
N GLN A 34 9.04 -7.74 1.16
CA GLN A 34 8.81 -7.87 -0.27
C GLN A 34 9.47 -9.14 -0.84
N GLU A 35 10.69 -9.47 -0.42
CA GLU A 35 11.38 -10.70 -0.80
C GLU A 35 10.58 -11.93 -0.36
N VAL A 36 10.22 -12.01 0.92
CA VAL A 36 9.40 -13.11 1.46
C VAL A 36 8.04 -13.18 0.76
N PHE A 37 7.41 -12.02 0.50
CA PHE A 37 6.13 -11.95 -0.19
C PHE A 37 6.22 -12.51 -1.62
N SER A 38 7.27 -12.14 -2.36
CA SER A 38 7.50 -12.63 -3.71
C SER A 38 7.79 -14.14 -3.75
N GLU A 39 8.57 -14.65 -2.80
CA GLU A 39 8.83 -16.10 -2.66
C GLU A 39 7.54 -16.86 -2.35
N PHE A 40 6.76 -16.40 -1.37
CA PHE A 40 5.53 -17.07 -0.95
C PHE A 40 4.48 -17.04 -2.07
N LEU A 41 4.38 -15.94 -2.83
CA LEU A 41 3.51 -15.90 -4.01
C LEU A 41 3.89 -16.93 -5.07
N ALA A 42 5.18 -17.14 -5.33
CA ALA A 42 5.64 -18.15 -6.28
C ALA A 42 5.27 -19.56 -5.81
N ARG A 43 5.61 -19.89 -4.56
CA ARG A 43 5.34 -21.21 -3.96
C ARG A 43 3.84 -21.48 -3.78
N HIS A 44 3.04 -20.46 -3.46
CA HIS A 44 1.59 -20.59 -3.32
C HIS A 44 0.91 -20.97 -4.64
N ARG A 45 1.38 -20.44 -5.77
CA ARG A 45 0.87 -20.81 -7.10
C ARG A 45 1.11 -22.28 -7.44
N GLU A 46 2.17 -22.85 -6.88
CA GLU A 46 2.53 -24.26 -7.04
C GLU A 46 1.91 -25.16 -5.96
N GLY A 47 1.12 -24.61 -5.02
CA GLY A 47 0.50 -25.36 -3.93
C GLY A 47 1.51 -25.87 -2.88
N GLN A 48 2.66 -25.21 -2.75
CA GLN A 48 3.80 -25.64 -1.92
C GLN A 48 3.90 -24.92 -0.56
N LEU A 49 2.88 -24.15 -0.18
CA LEU A 49 2.84 -23.52 1.12
C LEU A 49 2.09 -24.41 2.12
N ASN A 50 2.63 -24.48 3.33
CA ASN A 50 1.89 -25.04 4.46
C ASN A 50 0.97 -23.99 5.10
N ASP A 51 0.10 -24.41 6.02
CA ASP A 51 -0.89 -23.54 6.66
C ASP A 51 -0.29 -22.33 7.40
N ALA A 52 0.91 -22.47 7.98
CA ALA A 52 1.58 -21.35 8.66
C ALA A 52 2.10 -20.33 7.65
N GLU A 53 2.68 -20.79 6.55
CA GLU A 53 3.15 -19.93 5.45
C GLU A 53 1.99 -19.25 4.73
N ILE A 54 0.84 -19.92 4.57
CA ILE A 54 -0.38 -19.32 4.01
C ILE A 54 -0.86 -18.17 4.90
N ARG A 55 -0.92 -18.35 6.22
CA ARG A 55 -1.29 -17.27 7.15
C ARG A 55 -0.32 -16.09 7.06
N GLN A 56 0.97 -16.35 6.98
CA GLN A 56 1.97 -15.30 6.84
C GLN A 56 1.88 -14.59 5.47
N LEU A 57 1.56 -15.31 4.39
CA LEU A 57 1.28 -14.73 3.08
C LEU A 57 0.06 -13.80 3.14
N ASP A 58 -1.00 -14.20 3.84
CA ASP A 58 -2.20 -13.38 4.03
C ASP A 58 -1.88 -12.07 4.77
N GLU A 59 -1.07 -12.12 5.82
CA GLU A 59 -0.61 -10.93 6.54
C GLU A 59 0.20 -9.99 5.62
N LEU A 60 1.13 -10.55 4.84
CA LEU A 60 1.90 -9.78 3.85
C LEU A 60 0.99 -9.17 2.77
N MET A 61 -0.03 -9.89 2.32
CA MET A 61 -1.03 -9.35 1.40
C MET A 61 -1.80 -8.16 1.99
N GLN A 62 -2.11 -8.16 3.29
CA GLN A 62 -2.78 -7.03 3.93
C GLN A 62 -1.86 -5.80 3.97
N VAL A 63 -0.58 -5.98 4.30
CA VAL A 63 0.41 -4.89 4.28
C VAL A 63 0.56 -4.33 2.87
N TYR A 64 0.71 -5.20 1.87
CA TYR A 64 0.82 -4.79 0.47
C TYR A 64 -0.42 -4.00 0.00
N ARG A 65 -1.63 -4.53 0.23
CA ARG A 65 -2.89 -3.89 -0.20
C ARG A 65 -3.12 -2.55 0.50
N SER A 66 -2.90 -2.48 1.81
CA SER A 66 -3.07 -1.23 2.56
C SER A 66 -2.06 -0.16 2.12
N GLY A 67 -0.82 -0.54 1.85
CA GLY A 67 0.20 0.34 1.26
C GLY A 67 -0.23 0.92 -0.09
N LEU A 68 -0.75 0.07 -0.99
CA LEU A 68 -1.26 0.52 -2.29
C LEU A 68 -2.42 1.51 -2.17
N VAL A 69 -3.37 1.26 -1.27
CA VAL A 69 -4.51 2.16 -1.05
C VAL A 69 -4.04 3.52 -0.53
N SER A 70 -3.14 3.52 0.47
CA SER A 70 -2.57 4.76 1.01
C SER A 70 -1.80 5.54 -0.05
N LYS A 71 -1.01 4.86 -0.88
CA LYS A 71 -0.26 5.45 -1.98
C LYS A 71 -1.18 6.06 -3.04
N ALA A 72 -2.22 5.36 -3.46
CA ALA A 72 -3.20 5.87 -4.42
C ALA A 72 -3.89 7.15 -3.92
N LYS A 73 -4.25 7.18 -2.62
CA LYS A 73 -4.84 8.36 -1.99
C LYS A 73 -3.86 9.52 -1.89
N ALA A 74 -2.62 9.25 -1.46
CA ALA A 74 -1.57 10.26 -1.39
C ALA A 74 -1.26 10.84 -2.79
N LEU A 75 -1.26 10.01 -3.83
CA LEU A 75 -1.11 10.46 -5.21
C LEU A 75 -2.24 11.42 -5.60
N LYS A 76 -3.50 11.09 -5.30
CA LYS A 76 -4.64 11.98 -5.54
C LYS A 76 -4.46 13.34 -4.86
N VAL A 77 -4.05 13.36 -3.58
CA VAL A 77 -3.80 14.60 -2.84
C VAL A 77 -2.60 15.37 -3.42
N SER A 78 -1.51 14.69 -3.74
CA SER A 78 -0.31 15.29 -4.33
C SER A 78 -0.60 15.98 -5.67
N VAL A 79 -1.44 15.36 -6.52
CA VAL A 79 -1.89 15.96 -7.77
C VAL A 79 -2.81 17.15 -7.51
N LYS A 80 -3.80 17.02 -6.60
CA LYS A 80 -4.72 18.10 -6.22
C LYS A 80 -3.97 19.34 -5.71
N ARG A 81 -2.82 19.15 -5.03
CA ARG A 81 -1.95 20.21 -4.52
C ARG A 81 -0.88 20.69 -5.49
N GLY A 82 -0.73 20.05 -6.67
CA GLY A 82 0.29 20.39 -7.66
C GLY A 82 1.71 19.90 -7.34
N LEU A 83 1.87 18.94 -6.43
CA LEU A 83 3.16 18.37 -6.02
C LEU A 83 3.68 17.29 -6.98
N LYS A 84 2.78 16.60 -7.69
CA LYS A 84 3.11 15.58 -8.71
C LYS A 84 2.21 15.74 -9.95
N PRO A 85 2.69 15.38 -11.15
CA PRO A 85 1.87 15.40 -12.36
C PRO A 85 0.78 14.32 -12.33
N THR A 86 -0.25 14.50 -13.14
CA THR A 86 -1.26 13.45 -13.39
C THR A 86 -0.61 12.25 -14.08
N LEU A 87 -1.11 11.04 -13.81
CA LEU A 87 -0.54 9.79 -14.33
C LEU A 87 -0.75 9.56 -15.84
N ASN A 88 -1.40 10.49 -16.56
CA ASN A 88 -1.67 10.42 -18.01
C ASN A 88 -0.84 11.46 -18.79
N GLN A 89 0.48 11.46 -18.62
CA GLN A 89 1.38 12.17 -19.53
C GLN A 89 2.07 11.20 -20.48
#